data_AF-A0A075E227-F1
#
_entry.id   AF-A0A075E227-F1
#
_cell.length_a   1.000
_cell.length_b   1.000
_cell.length_c   1.000
_cell.angle_alpha   90.00
_cell.angle_beta   90.00
_cell.angle_gamma   90.00
#
_symmetry.space_group_name_H-M   'P 1'
#
loop_
_entity.id
_entity.type
_entity.pdbx_description
1 polymer ?
#
loop_
_entity_poly.entity_id
_entity_poly.type
_entity_poly.pdbx_seq_one_letter_code
_entity_poly.pdbx_strand_id
1 'polypeptide(L)' 'RLVLRCAIDKGAQVVAVNDPFIALDYMVYMFKYDSTHGVFKSEVKAEDGN' A
#
# COMPACT_ATOMS: atom_id res chain seq x y z
N ARG A 1 -4.89 -3.27 -2.76
CA ARG A 1 -4.35 -2.05 -3.41
C ARG A 1 -5.40 -0.95 -3.58
N LEU A 2 -6.37 -1.07 -4.49
CA LEU A 2 -7.33 0.03 -4.79
C LEU A 2 -8.22 0.41 -3.61
N VAL A 3 -8.80 -0.58 -2.92
CA VAL A 3 -9.63 -0.34 -1.72
C VAL A 3 -8.83 0.37 -0.63
N LEU A 4 -7.55 0.02 -0.44
CA LEU A 4 -6.67 0.67 0.52
C LEU A 4 -6.43 2.15 0.16
N ARG A 5 -6.22 2.48 -1.14
CA ARG A 5 -6.11 3.87 -1.59
C ARG A 5 -7.41 4.66 -1.31
N CYS A 6 -8.56 4.09 -1.66
CA CYS A 6 -9.86 4.73 -1.40
C CYS A 6 -10.16 4.87 0.10
N ALA A 7 -9.76 3.90 0.92
CA ALA A 7 -9.94 3.96 2.37
C ALA A 7 -9.13 5.12 2.97
N ILE A 8 -7.86 5.28 2.56
CA ILE A 8 -7.01 6.40 2.96
C ILE A 8 -7.64 7.73 2.53
N ASP A 9 -8.09 7.85 1.28
CA ASP A 9 -8.72 9.09 0.77
C ASP A 9 -10.02 9.44 1.50
N LYS A 10 -10.75 8.44 2.01
CA LYS A 10 -11.96 8.63 2.82
C LYS A 10 -11.69 8.85 4.31
N GLY A 11 -10.41 8.89 4.73
CA GLY A 11 -10.02 9.07 6.13
C GLY A 11 -10.19 7.81 6.99
N ALA A 12 -10.41 6.65 6.39
CA ALA A 12 -10.43 5.38 7.11
C ALA A 12 -9.00 4.91 7.41
N GLN A 13 -8.77 4.49 8.66
CA GLN A 13 -7.49 3.94 9.08
C GLN A 13 -7.47 2.43 8.88
N VAL A 14 -6.63 1.95 7.96
CA VAL A 14 -6.40 0.52 7.76
C VAL A 14 -5.23 0.10 8.63
N VAL A 15 -5.47 -0.85 9.55
CA VAL A 15 -4.49 -1.27 10.56
C VAL A 15 -3.67 -2.49 10.17
N ALA A 16 -4.17 -3.32 9.24
CA ALA A 16 -3.50 -4.54 8.84
C ALA A 16 -3.89 -4.95 7.41
N VAL A 17 -2.93 -5.56 6.71
CA VAL A 17 -3.11 -6.22 5.41
C VAL A 17 -2.37 -7.56 5.49
N ASN A 18 -3.01 -8.65 5.04
CA ASN A 18 -2.41 -9.98 5.03
C ASN A 18 -2.37 -10.51 3.60
N ASP A 19 -1.16 -10.78 3.09
CA ASP A 19 -0.94 -11.48 1.83
C ASP A 19 0.22 -12.47 2.00
N PRO A 20 -0.06 -13.79 2.06
CA PRO A 20 0.99 -14.77 2.34
C PRO A 20 1.95 -15.00 1.16
N PHE A 21 1.68 -14.41 -0.01
CA PHE A 21 2.46 -14.65 -1.23
C PHE A 21 3.33 -13.47 -1.64
N ILE A 22 3.24 -12.35 -0.93
CA ILE A 22 3.92 -11.10 -1.32
C ILE A 22 4.81 -10.61 -0.19
N ALA A 23 6.09 -10.40 -0.50
CA ALA A 23 7.05 -9.81 0.43
C ALA A 23 6.78 -8.30 0.64
N LEU A 24 7.17 -7.76 1.81
CA LEU A 24 6.83 -6.41 2.24
C LEU A 24 7.34 -5.32 1.29
N ASP A 25 8.57 -5.46 0.80
CA ASP A 25 9.18 -4.60 -0.20
C ASP A 25 8.38 -4.57 -1.50
N TYR A 26 7.89 -5.74 -1.94
CA TYR A 26 7.05 -5.86 -3.11
C TYR A 26 5.66 -5.26 -2.88
N MET A 27 5.07 -5.40 -1.69
CA MET A 27 3.81 -4.72 -1.34
C MET A 27 3.96 -3.20 -1.43
N VAL A 28 5.07 -2.65 -0.94
CA VAL A 28 5.38 -1.21 -1.03
C VAL A 28 5.52 -0.79 -2.49
N TYR A 29 6.26 -1.55 -3.30
CA TYR A 29 6.41 -1.28 -4.73
C TYR A 29 5.06 -1.28 -5.45
N MET A 30 4.26 -2.33 -5.27
CA MET A 30 2.92 -2.46 -5.88
C MET A 30 1.94 -1.39 -5.40
N PHE A 31 2.09 -0.90 -4.17
CA PHE A 31 1.26 0.16 -3.66
C PHE A 31 1.67 1.52 -4.19
N LYS A 32 2.97 1.77 -4.35
CA LYS A 32 3.52 3.02 -4.88
C LYS A 32 3.26 3.17 -6.37
N TYR A 33 3.44 2.12 -7.17
CA TYR A 33 3.32 2.16 -8.62
C TYR A 33 2.08 1.39 -9.10
N ASP A 34 1.12 2.08 -9.73
CA ASP A 34 -0.02 1.47 -10.41
C ASP A 34 -0.05 1.97 -11.86
N SER A 35 -0.09 1.06 -12.83
CA SER A 35 -0.02 1.39 -14.26
C SER A 35 -1.26 2.12 -14.78
N THR A 36 -2.42 1.92 -14.14
CA THR A 36 -3.69 2.54 -14.55
C THR A 36 -3.97 3.82 -13.75
N HIS A 37 -3.65 3.81 -12.46
CA HIS A 37 -3.99 4.89 -11.53
C HIS A 37 -2.80 5.79 -11.17
N GLY A 38 -1.63 5.51 -11.73
CA GLY A 38 -0.41 6.26 -11.49
C GLY A 38 0.23 6.01 -10.13
N VAL A 39 1.20 6.87 -9.83
CA VAL A 39 2.01 6.81 -8.62
C VAL A 39 1.22 7.33 -7.42
N PHE A 40 1.28 6.61 -6.31
CA PHE A 40 0.70 7.08 -5.05
C PHE A 40 1.47 8.31 -4.55
N LYS A 41 0.74 9.40 -4.25
CA LYS A 41 1.32 10.73 -4.00
C LYS A 41 2.07 10.84 -2.68
N SER A 42 1.64 10.09 -1.68
CA SER A 42 2.22 10.13 -0.34
C SER A 42 3.39 9.17 -0.23
N GLU A 43 4.22 9.39 0.79
CA GLU A 43 5.33 8.50 1.09
C GLU A 43 4.82 7.10 1.45
N VAL A 44 5.42 6.09 0.83
CA VAL A 44 5.19 4.66 1.13
C VAL A 44 6.55 4.08 1.46
N LYS A 45 6.71 3.63 2.71
CA LYS A 45 7.92 3.00 3.21
C LYS A 45 7.54 1.72 3.95
N ALA A 46 8.40 0.73 3.83
CA ALA A 46 8.45 -0.38 4.75
C ALA A 46 9.48 -0.01 5.81
N GLU A 47 9.08 -0.01 7.07
CA GLU A 47 10.00 -0.05 8.20
C GLU A 47 9.91 -1.47 8.75
N ASP A 48 11.04 -2.17 8.84
CA ASP A 48 11.07 -3.57 9.26
C ASP A 48 10.34 -3.76 10.58
N GLY A 49 9.37 -4.67 10.56
CA GLY A 49 8.70 -5.18 11.75
C GLY A 49 9.43 -6.43 12.24
N ASN A 50 10.47 -6.21 13.05
CA ASN A 50 11.48 -7.16 13.58
C ASN A 50 12.66 -7.50 12.66
#